data_AF-A0A377TKT9-F1
#
_entry.id   AF-A0A377TKT9-F1
#
_cell.length_a   1.000
_cell.length_b   1.000
_cell.length_c   1.000
_cell.angle_alpha   90.00
_cell.angle_beta   90.00
_cell.angle_gamma   90.00
#
_symmetry.space_group_name_H-M   'P 1'
#
loop_
_entity.id
_entity.type
_entity.pdbx_description
1 polymer ?
#
loop_
_entity_poly.entity_id
_entity_poly.type
_entity_poly.pdbx_seq_one_letter_code
_entity_poly.pdbx_strand_id
1 'polypeptide(L)'
;MQIRANAVVLATGGAGRVYRYNTNGGIVTGDGMGMALGHGVPLRDMEFVQYHPTGLPGSGILMTEGCRGEGGILVNKNGYRYLQDYGMGPETPLGEPKNKYMELGPRDKVSQAFWHEWRKGNTIPTPRGDVVYLDLRHLGEKKLLERLPFICELAKAYVGVDPVKEPIPVRPTAHYTMGGIETDQQCETRIKGLFAVGECSSVGLHGANRLGSNSLAELVGLRPPGREQAMQRAAQGGRGKRRSPRCAGCRCGAAPERSRQPGR
;
A
#
# COMPACT_ATOMS: atom_id res chain seq x y z
N MET A 1 12.57 -11.45 -24.88
CA MET A 1 13.45 -12.02 -23.84
C MET A 1 12.62 -12.94 -22.96
N GLN A 2 13.14 -14.10 -22.53
CA GLN A 2 12.44 -15.02 -21.63
C GLN A 2 13.31 -15.25 -20.39
N ILE A 3 12.75 -15.09 -19.20
CA ILE A 3 13.41 -15.44 -17.93
C ILE A 3 12.77 -16.74 -17.44
N ARG A 4 13.59 -17.76 -17.17
CA ARG A 4 13.13 -19.07 -16.69
C ARG A 4 13.70 -19.30 -15.30
N ALA A 5 12.82 -19.61 -14.35
CA ALA A 5 13.19 -19.93 -12.98
C ALA A 5 12.27 -21.04 -12.45
N ASN A 6 12.80 -21.84 -11.52
CA ASN A 6 12.04 -22.89 -10.83
C ASN A 6 11.22 -22.34 -9.65
N ALA A 7 11.53 -21.12 -9.20
CA ALA A 7 10.77 -20.37 -8.21
C ALA A 7 10.71 -18.89 -8.62
N VAL A 8 9.54 -18.27 -8.46
CA VAL A 8 9.28 -16.85 -8.75
C VAL A 8 8.62 -16.23 -7.53
N VAL A 9 9.11 -15.07 -7.11
CA VAL A 9 8.56 -14.31 -5.98
C VAL A 9 7.96 -13.00 -6.50
N LEU A 10 6.66 -12.81 -6.27
CA LEU A 10 5.97 -11.55 -6.54
C LEU A 10 6.11 -10.63 -5.31
N ALA A 11 6.63 -9.42 -5.54
CA ALA A 11 6.81 -8.38 -4.52
C ALA A 11 6.45 -7.00 -5.13
N THR A 12 5.25 -6.92 -5.71
CA THR A 12 4.85 -5.84 -6.63
C THR A 12 4.14 -4.66 -5.99
N GLY A 13 4.02 -4.64 -4.65
CA GLY A 13 3.30 -3.61 -3.90
C GLY A 13 1.77 -3.76 -3.96
N GLY A 14 1.04 -2.78 -3.43
CA GLY A 14 -0.43 -2.82 -3.37
C GLY A 14 -1.14 -2.55 -4.70
N ALA A 15 -2.45 -2.30 -4.60
CA ALA A 15 -3.33 -1.97 -5.73
C ALA A 15 -3.93 -0.56 -5.62
N GLY A 16 -3.25 0.38 -4.95
CA GLY A 16 -3.82 1.68 -4.60
C GLY A 16 -4.23 2.56 -5.80
N ARG A 17 -3.57 2.42 -6.96
CA ARG A 17 -3.85 3.25 -8.15
C ARG A 17 -5.18 2.98 -8.83
N VAL A 18 -5.93 1.96 -8.41
CA VAL A 18 -7.33 1.78 -8.84
C VAL A 18 -8.26 2.88 -8.31
N TYR A 19 -7.87 3.56 -7.22
CA TYR A 19 -8.60 4.68 -6.66
C TYR A 19 -8.11 6.01 -7.25
N ARG A 20 -9.07 6.86 -7.66
CA ARG A 20 -8.80 8.20 -8.22
C ARG A 20 -7.98 9.07 -7.28
N TYR A 21 -8.26 9.01 -5.97
CA TYR A 21 -7.49 9.69 -4.94
C TYR A 21 -6.82 8.63 -4.08
N ASN A 22 -5.49 8.55 -4.17
CA ASN A 22 -4.69 7.60 -3.42
C ASN A 22 -3.34 8.22 -3.04
N THR A 23 -2.71 7.69 -1.98
CA THR A 23 -1.41 8.16 -1.51
C THR A 23 -0.22 7.50 -2.23
N ASN A 24 -0.48 6.53 -3.10
CA ASN A 24 0.51 5.63 -3.66
C ASN A 24 1.21 6.25 -4.88
N GLY A 25 2.46 5.86 -5.13
CA GLY A 25 3.15 6.22 -6.37
C GLY A 25 2.39 5.75 -7.62
N GLY A 26 2.65 6.37 -8.77
CA GLY A 26 2.01 6.00 -10.05
C GLY A 26 2.23 4.54 -10.46
N ILE A 27 3.26 3.90 -9.91
CA ILE A 27 3.69 2.52 -10.18
C ILE A 27 2.86 1.45 -9.43
N VAL A 28 2.05 1.82 -8.44
CA VAL A 28 1.37 0.85 -7.55
C VAL A 28 0.01 0.45 -8.14
N THR A 29 0.06 -0.25 -9.27
CA THR A 29 -1.09 -0.55 -10.17
C THR A 29 -1.73 -1.91 -9.96
N GLY A 30 -1.16 -2.77 -9.09
CA GLY A 30 -1.69 -4.10 -8.82
C GLY A 30 -1.29 -5.17 -9.86
N ASP A 31 -0.29 -4.91 -10.70
CA ASP A 31 0.09 -5.78 -11.82
C ASP A 31 0.39 -7.23 -11.39
N GLY A 32 1.07 -7.44 -10.26
CA GLY A 32 1.36 -8.79 -9.76
C GLY A 32 0.11 -9.54 -9.31
N MET A 33 -0.86 -8.84 -8.70
CA MET A 33 -2.15 -9.41 -8.36
C MET A 33 -2.92 -9.80 -9.64
N GLY A 34 -2.90 -8.94 -10.66
CA GLY A 34 -3.49 -9.22 -11.97
C GLY A 34 -2.88 -10.43 -12.67
N MET A 35 -1.54 -10.56 -12.66
CA MET A 35 -0.83 -11.72 -13.19
C MET A 35 -1.25 -13.01 -12.49
N ALA A 36 -1.27 -13.01 -11.15
CA ALA A 36 -1.64 -14.20 -10.37
C ALA A 36 -3.10 -14.62 -10.64
N LEU A 37 -4.02 -13.66 -10.66
CA LEU A 37 -5.44 -13.90 -10.94
C LEU A 37 -5.66 -14.46 -12.34
N GLY A 38 -4.94 -13.94 -13.35
CA GLY A 38 -4.98 -14.45 -14.72
C GLY A 38 -4.54 -15.91 -14.87
N HIS A 39 -3.79 -16.44 -13.89
CA HIS A 39 -3.38 -17.84 -13.81
C HIS A 39 -4.21 -18.67 -12.81
N GLY A 40 -5.33 -18.15 -12.32
CA GLY A 40 -6.25 -18.87 -11.43
C GLY A 40 -5.85 -18.89 -9.95
N VAL A 41 -4.87 -18.09 -9.55
CA VAL A 41 -4.57 -17.87 -8.12
C VAL A 41 -5.57 -16.84 -7.57
N PRO A 42 -6.33 -17.16 -6.50
CA PRO A 42 -7.28 -16.22 -5.97
C PRO A 42 -6.59 -15.04 -5.27
N LEU A 43 -7.28 -13.91 -5.24
CA LEU A 43 -6.97 -12.81 -4.35
C LEU A 43 -7.86 -12.92 -3.12
N ARG A 44 -7.29 -12.74 -1.93
CA ARG A 44 -8.00 -12.82 -0.65
C ARG A 44 -8.11 -11.43 -0.02
N ASP A 45 -9.24 -11.15 0.62
CA ASP A 45 -9.48 -9.94 1.45
C ASP A 45 -9.36 -8.60 0.68
N MET A 46 -9.63 -8.60 -0.62
CA MET A 46 -9.47 -7.43 -1.51
C MET A 46 -10.45 -6.29 -1.21
N GLU A 47 -11.54 -6.58 -0.53
CA GLU A 47 -12.53 -5.61 -0.04
C GLU A 47 -11.98 -4.72 1.10
N PHE A 48 -10.92 -5.16 1.79
CA PHE A 48 -10.33 -4.44 2.90
C PHE A 48 -9.25 -3.47 2.42
N VAL A 49 -9.69 -2.25 2.10
CA VAL A 49 -8.82 -1.12 1.74
C VAL A 49 -8.81 -0.08 2.85
N GLN A 50 -7.62 0.26 3.34
CA GLN A 50 -7.44 1.24 4.39
C GLN A 50 -7.28 2.64 3.80
N TYR A 51 -7.96 3.61 4.41
CA TYR A 51 -7.84 5.03 4.09
C TYR A 51 -6.94 5.74 5.11
N HIS A 52 -6.19 6.74 4.63
CA HIS A 52 -5.52 7.72 5.48
C HIS A 52 -6.39 8.97 5.62
N PRO A 53 -6.65 9.48 6.84
CA PRO A 53 -7.66 10.53 7.05
C PRO A 53 -7.26 11.90 6.46
N THR A 54 -5.96 12.19 6.38
CA THR A 54 -5.45 13.50 5.98
C THR A 54 -4.60 13.39 4.71
N GLY A 55 -5.25 13.31 3.54
CA GLY A 55 -4.60 13.43 2.23
C GLY A 55 -5.01 14.72 1.52
N LEU A 56 -4.10 15.30 0.74
CA LEU A 56 -4.37 16.52 -0.04
C LEU A 56 -5.37 16.23 -1.17
N PRO A 57 -6.35 17.11 -1.41
CA PRO A 57 -7.34 16.92 -2.48
C PRO A 57 -6.68 16.92 -3.86
N GLY A 58 -7.22 16.12 -4.77
CA GLY A 58 -6.69 15.98 -6.13
C GLY A 58 -5.51 15.01 -6.25
N SER A 59 -4.42 15.29 -5.51
CA SER A 59 -3.18 14.51 -5.57
C SER A 59 -3.19 13.26 -4.69
N GLY A 60 -3.86 13.32 -3.53
CA GLY A 60 -3.82 12.27 -2.51
C GLY A 60 -2.52 12.24 -1.69
N ILE A 61 -1.64 13.23 -1.85
CA ILE A 61 -0.39 13.32 -1.08
C ILE A 61 -0.71 13.33 0.42
N LEU A 62 -0.01 12.47 1.16
CA LEU A 62 -0.29 12.22 2.56
C LEU A 62 0.28 13.33 3.45
N MET A 63 -0.57 13.88 4.30
CA MET A 63 -0.16 14.72 5.43
C MET A 63 0.10 13.82 6.63
N THR A 64 1.34 13.80 7.12
CA THR A 64 1.77 12.85 8.17
C THR A 64 0.88 12.92 9.41
N GLU A 65 0.72 11.79 10.10
CA GLU A 65 0.09 11.76 11.42
C GLU A 65 0.80 12.67 12.42
N GLY A 66 2.10 12.91 12.22
CA GLY A 66 2.86 13.90 12.98
C GLY A 66 2.25 15.31 12.97
N CYS A 67 1.51 15.71 11.93
CA CYS A 67 0.77 16.98 11.93
C CYS A 67 -0.23 17.06 13.09
N ARG A 68 -0.98 15.97 13.31
CA ARG A 68 -1.95 15.85 14.41
C ARG A 68 -1.23 15.59 15.74
N GLY A 69 -0.16 14.80 15.72
CA GLY A 69 0.69 14.52 16.89
C GLY A 69 1.34 15.76 17.49
N GLU A 70 1.71 16.73 16.66
CA GLU A 70 2.28 18.02 17.09
C GLU A 70 1.22 19.03 17.54
N GLY A 71 -0.07 18.67 17.45
CA GLY A 71 -1.20 19.47 17.93
C GLY A 71 -2.08 20.07 16.85
N GLY A 72 -1.91 19.71 15.58
CA GLY A 72 -2.79 20.14 14.49
C GLY A 72 -4.22 19.66 14.68
N ILE A 73 -5.19 20.53 14.38
CA ILE A 73 -6.63 20.28 14.60
C ILE A 73 -7.37 20.04 13.28
N LEU A 74 -8.48 19.28 13.34
CA LEU A 74 -9.36 19.09 12.18
C LEU A 74 -10.65 19.89 12.36
N VAL A 75 -10.92 20.80 11.43
CA VAL A 75 -12.10 21.67 11.47
C VAL A 75 -12.93 21.60 10.19
N ASN A 76 -14.24 21.71 10.32
CA ASN A 76 -15.18 21.75 9.20
C ASN A 76 -15.32 23.19 8.63
N LYS A 77 -16.27 23.42 7.72
CA LYS A 77 -16.48 24.74 7.09
C LYS A 77 -16.80 25.87 8.07
N ASN A 78 -17.28 25.55 9.27
CA ASN A 78 -17.62 26.50 10.31
C ASN A 78 -16.44 26.80 11.25
N GLY A 79 -15.27 26.21 11.02
CA GLY A 79 -14.14 26.27 11.95
C GLY A 79 -14.32 25.40 13.20
N TYR A 80 -15.31 24.52 13.22
CA TYR A 80 -15.64 23.68 14.38
C TYR A 80 -14.81 22.38 14.40
N ARG A 81 -14.25 22.03 15.55
CA ARG A 81 -13.48 20.80 15.78
C ARG A 81 -14.39 19.58 15.91
N TYR A 82 -14.93 19.16 14.77
CA TYR A 82 -16.04 18.23 14.66
C TYR A 82 -15.81 16.82 15.25
N LEU A 83 -14.55 16.41 15.50
CA LEU A 83 -14.26 15.05 15.99
C LEU A 83 -14.90 14.73 17.34
N GLN A 84 -15.18 15.74 18.18
CA GLN A 84 -15.85 15.54 19.46
C GLN A 84 -17.27 14.98 19.35
N ASP A 85 -17.93 15.16 18.20
CA ASP A 85 -19.29 14.66 17.97
C ASP A 85 -19.33 13.16 17.62
N TYR A 86 -18.17 12.53 17.43
CA TYR A 86 -18.05 11.19 16.85
C TYR A 86 -17.43 10.16 17.81
N GLY A 87 -17.61 10.35 19.12
CA GLY A 87 -17.18 9.40 20.13
C GLY A 87 -15.66 9.25 20.22
N MET A 88 -14.93 10.34 20.00
CA MET A 88 -13.46 10.47 20.17
C MET A 88 -13.09 11.26 21.42
N GLY A 89 -13.99 11.27 22.42
CA GLY A 89 -13.83 11.98 23.68
C GLY A 89 -14.07 13.49 23.56
N PRO A 90 -13.94 14.23 24.67
CA PRO A 90 -14.15 15.68 24.69
C PRO A 90 -13.02 16.41 23.95
N GLU A 91 -13.28 17.66 23.57
CA GLU A 91 -12.26 18.54 23.01
C GLU A 91 -11.04 18.62 23.92
N THR A 92 -9.85 18.42 23.37
CA THR A 92 -8.59 18.63 24.10
C THR A 92 -8.14 20.08 23.96
N PRO A 93 -7.42 20.66 24.94
CA PRO A 93 -6.85 22.00 24.80
C PRO A 93 -5.98 22.14 23.55
N LEU A 94 -5.96 23.34 22.98
CA LEU A 94 -5.20 23.61 21.77
C LEU A 94 -3.69 23.51 22.06
N GLY A 95 -2.96 22.75 21.23
CA GLY A 95 -1.53 22.48 21.44
C GLY A 95 -1.21 21.33 22.40
N GLU A 96 -2.21 20.75 23.07
CA GLU A 96 -2.05 19.63 24.02
C GLU A 96 -2.82 18.37 23.56
N PRO A 97 -2.43 17.75 22.44
CA PRO A 97 -3.14 16.59 21.92
C PRO A 97 -3.00 15.39 22.87
N LYS A 98 -4.07 14.61 23.04
CA LYS A 98 -4.08 13.40 23.86
C LYS A 98 -4.26 12.16 22.99
N ASN A 99 -3.37 11.19 23.13
CA ASN A 99 -3.44 9.95 22.37
C ASN A 99 -4.79 9.24 22.60
N LYS A 100 -5.42 8.75 21.51
CA LYS A 100 -6.76 8.14 21.45
C LYS A 100 -7.94 9.10 21.57
N TYR A 101 -7.70 10.40 21.66
CA TYR A 101 -8.73 11.44 21.70
C TYR A 101 -8.64 12.34 20.47
N MET A 102 -9.78 12.85 20.03
CA MET A 102 -9.88 13.87 18.98
C MET A 102 -9.02 13.53 17.75
N GLU A 103 -8.10 14.41 17.34
CA GLU A 103 -7.25 14.21 16.17
C GLU A 103 -6.27 13.04 16.29
N LEU A 104 -6.01 12.55 17.50
CA LEU A 104 -5.25 11.33 17.77
C LEU A 104 -6.15 10.13 18.10
N GLY A 105 -7.45 10.22 17.80
CA GLY A 105 -8.38 9.11 17.85
C GLY A 105 -8.05 8.00 16.83
N PRO A 106 -8.79 6.88 16.86
CA PRO A 106 -8.61 5.80 15.89
C PRO A 106 -8.74 6.32 14.46
N ARG A 107 -7.71 6.09 13.63
CA ARG A 107 -7.64 6.63 12.24
C ARG A 107 -8.87 6.33 11.39
N ASP A 108 -9.46 5.15 11.60
CA ASP A 108 -10.70 4.72 10.94
C ASP A 108 -11.89 5.61 11.32
N LYS A 109 -12.07 5.90 12.62
CA LYS A 109 -13.11 6.83 13.11
C LYS A 109 -12.89 8.26 12.61
N VAL A 110 -11.64 8.73 12.53
CA VAL A 110 -11.33 10.06 11.97
C VAL A 110 -11.77 10.15 10.49
N SER A 111 -11.53 9.08 9.72
CA SER A 111 -11.96 9.00 8.32
C SER A 111 -13.49 8.92 8.18
N GLN A 112 -14.16 8.17 9.05
CA GLN A 112 -15.63 8.10 9.10
C GLN A 112 -16.25 9.43 9.51
N ALA A 113 -15.65 10.16 10.45
CA ALA A 113 -16.12 11.46 10.89
C ALA A 113 -16.16 12.47 9.72
N PHE A 114 -15.14 12.46 8.83
CA PHE A 114 -15.18 13.23 7.60
C PHE A 114 -16.39 12.87 6.73
N TRP A 115 -16.67 11.58 6.54
CA TRP A 115 -17.82 11.13 5.76
C TRP A 115 -19.15 11.62 6.36
N HIS A 116 -19.29 11.59 7.68
CA HIS A 116 -20.47 12.13 8.35
C HIS A 116 -20.60 13.64 8.20
N GLU A 117 -19.50 14.40 8.31
CA GLU A 117 -19.51 15.85 8.03
C GLU A 117 -19.88 16.14 6.58
N TRP A 118 -19.38 15.35 5.62
CA TRP A 118 -19.76 15.46 4.22
C TRP A 118 -21.27 15.24 4.03
N ARG A 119 -21.83 14.19 4.64
CA ARG A 119 -23.28 13.92 4.59
C ARG A 119 -24.13 15.00 5.27
N LYS A 120 -23.59 15.67 6.30
CA LYS A 120 -24.23 16.83 6.95
C LYS A 120 -24.08 18.13 6.14
N GLY A 121 -23.33 18.12 5.04
CA GLY A 121 -23.03 19.32 4.25
C GLY A 121 -22.07 20.29 4.95
N ASN A 122 -21.26 19.81 5.89
CA ASN A 122 -20.31 20.60 6.66
C ASN A 122 -18.89 20.65 6.04
N THR A 123 -18.67 19.95 4.93
CA THR A 123 -17.41 20.06 4.16
C THR A 123 -17.32 21.38 3.40
N ILE A 124 -16.11 21.70 2.96
CA ILE A 124 -15.81 22.80 2.05
C ILE A 124 -15.71 22.22 0.63
N PRO A 125 -16.55 22.64 -0.33
CA PRO A 125 -16.41 22.22 -1.71
C PRO A 125 -15.16 22.87 -2.33
N THR A 126 -14.38 22.09 -3.06
CA THR A 126 -13.25 22.58 -3.86
C THR A 126 -13.33 22.01 -5.27
N PRO A 127 -12.63 22.59 -6.27
CA PRO A 127 -12.55 22.01 -7.62
C PRO A 127 -12.02 20.58 -7.66
N ARG A 128 -11.35 20.13 -6.58
CA ARG A 128 -10.71 18.80 -6.47
C ARG A 128 -11.41 17.90 -5.45
N GLY A 129 -12.66 18.22 -5.10
CA GLY A 129 -13.53 17.48 -4.19
C GLY A 129 -13.73 18.17 -2.84
N ASP A 130 -14.72 17.69 -2.08
CA ASP A 130 -14.97 18.14 -0.71
C ASP A 130 -13.79 17.90 0.22
N VAL A 131 -13.54 18.86 1.11
CA VAL A 131 -12.47 18.81 2.11
C VAL A 131 -12.95 19.28 3.48
N VAL A 132 -12.15 18.95 4.49
CA VAL A 132 -12.09 19.65 5.78
C VAL A 132 -10.70 20.28 5.90
N TYR A 133 -10.47 21.02 6.97
CA TYR A 133 -9.21 21.71 7.18
C TYR A 133 -8.37 21.05 8.27
N LEU A 134 -7.11 20.80 7.96
CA LEU A 134 -6.05 20.56 8.93
C LEU A 134 -5.41 21.90 9.28
N ASP A 135 -5.74 22.42 10.45
CA ASP A 135 -5.25 23.71 10.92
C ASP A 135 -4.01 23.53 11.81
N LEU A 136 -2.93 24.17 11.40
CA LEU A 136 -1.63 24.13 12.07
C LEU A 136 -1.18 25.53 12.55
N ARG A 137 -1.97 26.58 12.31
CA ARG A 137 -1.54 27.98 12.48
C ARG A 137 -1.13 28.29 13.92
N HIS A 138 -1.84 27.72 14.89
CA HIS A 138 -1.57 27.91 16.33
C HIS A 138 -0.25 27.28 16.80
N LEU A 139 0.36 26.38 16.01
CA LEU A 139 1.68 25.83 16.35
C LEU A 139 2.78 26.88 16.20
N GLY A 140 2.56 27.90 15.37
CA GLY A 140 3.52 28.94 15.06
C GLY A 140 4.62 28.49 14.09
N GLU A 141 5.15 29.45 13.34
CA GLU A 141 6.14 29.22 12.28
C GLU A 141 7.39 28.47 12.78
N LYS A 142 7.91 28.87 13.95
CA LYS A 142 9.11 28.24 14.53
C LYS A 142 8.95 26.73 14.71
N LYS A 143 7.84 26.30 15.33
CA LYS A 143 7.57 24.86 15.56
C LYS A 143 7.33 24.14 14.25
N LEU A 144 6.63 24.77 13.31
CA LEU A 144 6.38 24.20 11.99
C LEU A 144 7.65 23.95 11.19
N LEU A 145 8.56 24.92 11.13
CA LEU A 145 9.82 24.78 10.40
C LEU A 145 10.82 23.85 11.11
N GLU A 146 10.72 23.71 12.43
CA GLU A 146 11.55 22.78 13.20
C GLU A 146 11.06 21.33 13.07
N ARG A 147 9.75 21.09 13.25
CA ARG A 147 9.17 19.74 13.42
C ARG A 147 8.51 19.21 12.16
N LEU A 148 7.96 20.09 11.33
CA LEU A 148 7.16 19.76 10.15
C LEU A 148 7.62 20.52 8.87
N PRO A 149 8.94 20.68 8.60
CA PRO A 149 9.42 21.50 7.48
C PRO A 149 8.89 21.00 6.13
N PHE A 150 8.99 19.69 5.88
CA PHE A 150 8.52 19.08 4.64
C PHE A 150 7.01 19.21 4.44
N ILE A 151 6.24 19.26 5.51
CA ILE A 151 4.78 19.47 5.42
C ILE A 151 4.46 20.88 4.93
N CYS A 152 5.23 21.87 5.36
CA CYS A 152 5.11 23.24 4.87
C CYS A 152 5.42 23.33 3.38
N GLU A 153 6.48 22.66 2.93
CA GLU A 153 6.84 22.58 1.51
C GLU A 153 5.77 21.88 0.67
N LEU A 154 5.25 20.73 1.14
CA LEU A 154 4.21 19.97 0.43
C LEU A 154 2.92 20.78 0.29
N ALA A 155 2.48 21.46 1.34
CA ALA A 155 1.27 22.29 1.28
C ALA A 155 1.41 23.43 0.25
N LYS A 156 2.56 24.13 0.27
CA LYS A 156 2.86 25.21 -0.68
C LYS A 156 2.92 24.69 -2.11
N ALA A 157 3.60 23.57 -2.34
CA ALA A 157 3.83 23.04 -3.69
C ALA A 157 2.57 22.48 -4.35
N TYR A 158 1.71 21.79 -3.59
CA TYR A 158 0.62 20.99 -4.19
C TYR A 158 -0.77 21.59 -4.03
N VAL A 159 -0.98 22.44 -3.03
CA VAL A 159 -2.26 23.11 -2.79
C VAL A 159 -2.13 24.63 -2.67
N GLY A 160 -0.92 25.18 -2.76
CA GLY A 160 -0.69 26.63 -2.76
C GLY A 160 -0.92 27.29 -1.39
N VAL A 161 -0.88 26.52 -0.31
CA VAL A 161 -1.20 26.98 1.05
C VAL A 161 0.06 27.10 1.88
N ASP A 162 0.23 28.22 2.59
CA ASP A 162 1.23 28.38 3.64
C ASP A 162 0.63 27.98 4.99
N PRO A 163 1.01 26.82 5.59
CA PRO A 163 0.36 26.32 6.81
C PRO A 163 0.50 27.22 8.04
N VAL A 164 1.43 28.17 8.00
CA VAL A 164 1.60 29.20 9.03
C VAL A 164 0.43 30.20 9.01
N LYS A 165 -0.13 30.46 7.83
CA LYS A 165 -1.11 31.54 7.59
C LYS A 165 -2.52 31.01 7.38
N GLU A 166 -2.65 29.85 6.74
CA GLU A 166 -3.92 29.29 6.30
C GLU A 166 -3.98 27.78 6.58
N PRO A 167 -5.16 27.24 6.91
CA PRO A 167 -5.30 25.81 7.15
C PRO A 167 -5.20 25.00 5.85
N ILE A 168 -4.71 23.77 5.96
CA ILE A 168 -4.45 22.89 4.81
C ILE A 168 -5.73 22.12 4.46
N PRO A 169 -6.21 22.16 3.20
CA PRO A 169 -7.36 21.35 2.78
C PRO A 169 -6.97 19.87 2.75
N VAL A 170 -7.74 19.02 3.44
CA VAL A 170 -7.50 17.58 3.53
C VAL A 170 -8.79 16.76 3.41
N ARG A 171 -8.64 15.51 2.99
CA ARG A 171 -9.71 14.50 2.95
C ARG A 171 -9.17 13.08 3.10
N PRO A 172 -10.00 12.11 3.51
CA PRO A 172 -9.65 10.70 3.48
C PRO A 172 -9.27 10.25 2.07
N THR A 173 -8.16 9.51 1.99
CA THR A 173 -7.55 9.07 0.72
C THR A 173 -7.15 7.59 0.82
N ALA A 174 -7.38 6.81 -0.24
CA ALA A 174 -7.02 5.38 -0.25
C ALA A 174 -5.51 5.21 -0.07
N HIS A 175 -5.10 4.33 0.84
CA HIS A 175 -3.73 4.29 1.34
C HIS A 175 -3.07 2.92 1.23
N TYR A 176 -3.69 1.87 1.79
CA TYR A 176 -3.08 0.54 1.88
C TYR A 176 -4.08 -0.55 1.49
N THR A 177 -3.61 -1.58 0.81
CA THR A 177 -4.41 -2.76 0.43
C THR A 177 -4.08 -3.91 1.38
N MET A 178 -5.03 -4.33 2.24
CA MET A 178 -4.79 -5.47 3.14
C MET A 178 -4.87 -6.79 2.39
N GLY A 179 -5.77 -6.88 1.42
CA GLY A 179 -5.88 -8.02 0.52
C GLY A 179 -4.73 -8.12 -0.47
N GLY A 180 -4.67 -9.27 -1.14
CA GLY A 180 -3.65 -9.55 -2.15
C GLY A 180 -3.68 -11.00 -2.58
N ILE A 181 -2.60 -11.44 -3.24
CA ILE A 181 -2.42 -12.82 -3.70
C ILE A 181 -2.49 -13.76 -2.50
N GLU A 182 -3.40 -14.74 -2.53
CA GLU A 182 -3.51 -15.73 -1.47
C GLU A 182 -2.24 -16.58 -1.38
N THR A 183 -1.67 -16.66 -0.17
CA THR A 183 -0.54 -17.55 0.12
C THR A 183 -0.79 -18.37 1.39
N ASP A 184 -0.06 -19.47 1.53
CA ASP A 184 0.10 -20.17 2.79
C ASP A 184 1.05 -19.42 3.77
N GLN A 185 1.34 -20.04 4.92
CA GLN A 185 2.22 -19.48 5.95
C GLN A 185 3.69 -19.37 5.51
N GLN A 186 4.06 -20.06 4.43
CA GLN A 186 5.38 -20.01 3.81
C GLN A 186 5.41 -19.07 2.59
N CYS A 187 4.36 -18.27 2.39
CA CYS A 187 4.23 -17.33 1.28
C CYS A 187 4.13 -18.00 -0.11
N GLU A 188 3.89 -19.32 -0.18
CA GLU A 188 3.67 -20.03 -1.45
C GLU A 188 2.19 -19.93 -1.86
N THR A 189 1.95 -19.68 -3.15
CA THR A 189 0.60 -19.64 -3.72
C THR A 189 0.09 -21.07 -4.01
N ARG A 190 -1.12 -21.18 -4.55
CA ARG A 190 -1.64 -22.46 -5.08
C ARG A 190 -0.79 -23.03 -6.22
N ILE A 191 -0.07 -22.18 -6.95
CA ILE A 191 0.88 -22.60 -7.99
C ILE A 191 2.22 -22.90 -7.34
N LYS A 192 2.67 -24.16 -7.44
CA LYS A 192 3.93 -24.58 -6.84
C LYS A 192 5.13 -23.86 -7.47
N GLY A 193 5.99 -23.31 -6.63
CA GLY A 193 7.11 -22.47 -7.03
C GLY A 193 6.76 -20.99 -7.26
N LEU A 194 5.50 -20.58 -7.18
CA LEU A 194 5.11 -19.16 -7.19
C LEU A 194 4.83 -18.69 -5.77
N PHE A 195 5.51 -17.62 -5.36
CA PHE A 195 5.41 -17.00 -4.04
C PHE A 195 4.94 -15.55 -4.16
N ALA A 196 4.36 -15.00 -3.11
CA ALA A 196 4.04 -13.58 -3.02
C ALA A 196 4.36 -13.02 -1.63
N VAL A 197 4.91 -11.80 -1.56
CA VAL A 197 5.26 -11.12 -0.30
C VAL A 197 4.99 -9.62 -0.35
N GLY A 198 4.92 -9.01 0.84
CA GLY A 198 4.63 -7.59 1.01
C GLY A 198 3.18 -7.28 0.65
N GLU A 199 2.91 -6.02 0.32
CA GLU A 199 1.54 -5.53 0.09
C GLU A 199 0.83 -6.19 -1.10
N CYS A 200 1.55 -6.88 -2.02
CA CYS A 200 0.87 -7.63 -3.08
C CYS A 200 0.28 -8.97 -2.61
N SER A 201 0.58 -9.39 -1.39
CA SER A 201 0.26 -10.71 -0.83
C SER A 201 -0.75 -10.61 0.30
N SER A 202 -1.52 -11.68 0.48
CA SER A 202 -2.33 -11.89 1.66
C SER A 202 -1.82 -13.13 2.39
N VAL A 203 -0.93 -12.92 3.37
CA VAL A 203 -0.42 -13.96 4.30
C VAL A 203 -1.29 -14.12 5.55
N GLY A 204 -2.33 -13.29 5.70
CA GLY A 204 -3.30 -13.34 6.80
C GLY A 204 -2.90 -12.51 8.02
N LEU A 205 -1.84 -11.69 7.90
CA LEU A 205 -1.32 -10.87 8.99
C LEU A 205 -2.23 -9.70 9.36
N HIS A 206 -2.81 -9.03 8.35
CA HIS A 206 -3.51 -7.76 8.55
C HIS A 206 -5.00 -7.90 8.82
N GLY A 207 -5.59 -9.05 8.48
CA GLY A 207 -7.04 -9.26 8.51
C GLY A 207 -7.78 -8.10 7.85
N ALA A 208 -8.80 -7.58 8.55
CA ALA A 208 -9.64 -6.50 8.04
C ALA A 208 -9.03 -5.08 8.18
N ASN A 209 -7.98 -4.89 8.98
CA ASN A 209 -7.44 -3.55 9.23
C ASN A 209 -6.00 -3.59 9.72
N ARG A 210 -5.07 -3.07 8.90
CA ARG A 210 -3.65 -3.02 9.23
C ARG A 210 -3.36 -2.05 10.39
N LEU A 211 -2.65 -2.53 11.42
CA LEU A 211 -2.09 -1.68 12.48
C LEU A 211 -0.97 -0.76 11.94
N GLY A 212 -0.86 0.47 12.45
CA GLY A 212 0.21 1.39 12.08
C GLY A 212 1.61 0.75 12.17
N SER A 213 2.47 1.06 11.19
CA SER A 213 3.86 0.60 11.07
C SER A 213 4.08 -0.91 10.78
N ASN A 214 3.05 -1.76 10.79
CA ASN A 214 3.23 -3.19 10.50
C ASN A 214 3.54 -3.51 9.02
N SER A 215 3.28 -2.60 8.07
CA SER A 215 3.60 -2.87 6.64
C SER A 215 5.10 -2.86 6.34
N LEU A 216 5.85 -1.94 6.96
CA LEU A 216 7.30 -1.89 6.78
C LEU A 216 7.96 -3.09 7.46
N ALA A 217 7.46 -3.49 8.63
CA ALA A 217 7.90 -4.71 9.30
C ALA A 217 7.64 -5.97 8.47
N GLU A 218 6.53 -6.03 7.73
CA GLU A 218 6.24 -7.12 6.79
C GLU A 218 7.22 -7.14 5.60
N LEU A 219 7.60 -5.97 5.06
CA LEU A 219 8.50 -5.88 3.91
C LEU A 219 9.92 -6.40 4.19
N VAL A 220 10.37 -6.38 5.45
CA VAL A 220 11.73 -6.80 5.84
C VAL A 220 11.94 -8.33 5.73
N GLY A 221 10.96 -9.11 5.29
CA GLY A 221 11.31 -10.42 4.71
C GLY A 221 10.15 -11.28 4.22
N LEU A 222 10.45 -12.11 3.21
CA LEU A 222 9.93 -13.49 3.27
C LEU A 222 10.26 -13.98 4.67
N ARG A 223 9.24 -14.35 5.45
CA ARG A 223 9.47 -15.02 6.73
C ARG A 223 10.51 -16.13 6.48
N PRO A 224 11.49 -16.35 7.37
CA PRO A 224 12.56 -17.33 7.13
C PRO A 224 12.08 -18.66 6.51
N PRO A 225 10.93 -19.23 6.93
CA PRO A 225 10.37 -20.43 6.31
C PRO A 225 10.06 -20.29 4.80
N GLY A 226 9.53 -19.15 4.36
CA GLY A 226 9.23 -18.91 2.94
C GLY A 226 10.49 -18.73 2.10
N ARG A 227 11.52 -18.07 2.64
CA ARG A 227 12.80 -17.91 1.94
C ARG A 227 13.46 -19.27 1.73
N GLU A 228 13.51 -20.08 2.77
CA GLU A 228 14.05 -21.44 2.70
C GLU A 228 13.25 -22.29 1.71
N GLN A 229 11.92 -22.20 1.72
CA GLN A 229 11.08 -22.96 0.79
C GLN A 229 11.29 -22.51 -0.66
N ALA A 230 11.37 -21.21 -0.94
CA ALA A 230 11.66 -20.70 -2.28
C ALA A 230 13.05 -21.17 -2.77
N MET A 231 14.06 -21.16 -1.90
CA MET A 231 15.40 -21.68 -2.20
C MET A 231 15.39 -23.19 -2.46
N GLN A 232 14.65 -23.97 -1.65
CA GLN A 232 14.49 -25.40 -1.84
C GLN A 232 13.79 -25.72 -3.17
N ARG A 233 12.70 -25.01 -3.49
CA ARG A 233 11.99 -25.14 -4.79
C ARG A 233 12.92 -24.83 -5.96
N ALA A 234 13.70 -23.75 -5.85
CA ALA A 234 14.66 -23.35 -6.85
C ALA A 234 15.71 -24.46 -7.11
N ALA A 235 16.23 -25.07 -6.04
CA ALA A 235 17.22 -26.15 -6.10
C ALA A 235 16.65 -27.49 -6.60
N GLN A 236 15.39 -27.80 -6.27
CA GLN A 236 14.75 -29.07 -6.65
C GLN A 236 14.28 -29.12 -8.10
N GLY A 237 13.89 -27.98 -8.69
CA GLY A 237 13.44 -27.93 -10.09
C GLY A 237 14.50 -28.31 -11.14
N GLY A 238 15.78 -28.38 -10.74
CA GLY A 238 16.86 -28.91 -11.58
C GLY A 238 16.97 -30.44 -11.64
N ARG A 239 16.26 -31.18 -10.77
CA ARG A 239 16.33 -32.65 -10.71
C ARG A 239 15.20 -33.36 -11.48
N GLY A 240 14.25 -32.62 -12.03
CA GLY A 240 13.27 -33.14 -12.99
C GLY A 240 13.94 -33.37 -14.34
N LYS A 241 14.08 -34.63 -14.74
CA LYS A 241 14.59 -35.07 -16.06
C LYS A 241 14.21 -34.06 -17.15
N ARG A 242 15.22 -33.51 -17.86
CA ARG A 242 15.02 -32.93 -19.19
C ARG A 242 14.42 -34.01 -20.09
N ARG A 243 13.10 -34.19 -20.05
CA ARG A 243 12.38 -34.84 -21.14
C ARG A 243 12.32 -33.79 -22.22
N SER A 244 13.24 -33.89 -23.19
CA SER A 244 12.99 -33.28 -24.49
C SER A 244 11.59 -33.72 -24.94
N PRO A 245 10.77 -32.82 -25.49
CA PRO A 245 9.61 -33.29 -26.22
C PRO A 245 10.17 -34.07 -27.41
N ARG A 246 10.14 -35.41 -27.33
CA ARG A 246 10.22 -36.21 -28.55
C ARG A 246 8.98 -35.83 -29.33
N CYS A 247 9.19 -35.04 -30.38
CA CYS A 247 8.19 -34.75 -31.37
C CYS A 247 7.64 -36.09 -31.86
N ALA A 248 6.41 -36.42 -31.49
CA ALA A 248 5.71 -37.59 -31.99
C ALA A 248 5.37 -37.29 -33.46
N GLY A 249 6.30 -37.59 -34.39
CA GLY A 249 6.04 -37.42 -35.81
C GLY A 249 7.24 -37.47 -36.76
N CYS A 250 8.47 -37.16 -36.35
CA CYS A 250 9.58 -37.11 -37.31
C CYS A 250 10.40 -38.40 -37.32
N ARG A 251 10.20 -39.23 -38.35
CA ARG A 251 11.17 -40.26 -38.78
C ARG A 251 12.36 -39.56 -39.43
N CYS A 252 13.36 -39.18 -38.64
CA CYS A 252 14.66 -38.79 -39.17
C CYS A 252 15.56 -40.03 -39.16
N GLY A 253 15.89 -40.55 -40.35
CA GLY A 253 16.71 -41.73 -40.54
C GLY A 253 18.08 -41.62 -39.88
N ALA A 254 18.55 -42.74 -39.33
CA ALA A 254 19.92 -42.87 -38.87
C ALA A 254 20.89 -42.70 -40.06
N ALA A 255 21.80 -41.74 -39.95
CA ALA A 255 22.96 -41.69 -40.84
C ALA A 255 23.99 -42.74 -40.36
N PRO A 256 24.57 -43.56 -41.25
CA PRO A 256 25.47 -44.63 -40.85
C PRO A 256 26.83 -44.09 -40.41
N GLU A 257 27.40 -44.74 -39.39
CA GLU A 257 28.75 -44.53 -38.87
C GLU A 257 29.78 -44.70 -39.99
N ARG A 258 30.61 -43.68 -40.23
CA ARG A 258 31.82 -43.82 -41.05
C ARG A 258 32.94 -44.35 -40.17
N SER A 259 33.29 -45.60 -40.42
CA SER A 259 34.54 -46.24 -39.97
C SER A 259 35.76 -45.43 -40.44
N ARG A 260 36.62 -45.06 -39.49
CA ARG A 260 38.00 -44.63 -39.78
C ARG A 260 38.92 -45.83 -39.62
N GLN A 261 39.64 -46.16 -40.69
CA GLN A 261 40.88 -46.95 -40.62
C GLN A 261 41.95 -46.33 -41.57
N PRO A 262 43.24 -46.62 -41.33
CA PRO A 262 44.33 -45.65 -41.39
C PRO A 262 45.21 -45.75 -42.64
N GLY A 263 46.04 -44.72 -42.89
CA GLY A 263 47.19 -44.86 -43.78
C GLY A 263 47.78 -43.54 -44.29
N ARG A 264 48.86 -43.07 -43.65
CA ARG A 264 50.19 -42.87 -44.25
C ARG A 264 51.20 -42.61 -43.13
#